data_AF-A0A3C1GKP5-F1
#
_entry.id   AF-A0A3C1GKP5-F1
#
_cell.length_a   1.000
_cell.length_b   1.000
_cell.length_c   1.000
_cell.angle_alpha   90.00
_cell.angle_beta   90.00
_cell.angle_gamma   90.00
#
_symmetry.space_group_name_H-M   'P 1'
#
loop_
_entity.id
_entity.type
_entity.pdbx_description
1 polymer ?
#
loop_
_entity_poly.entity_id
_entity_poly.type
_entity_poly.pdbx_seq_one_letter_code
_entity_poly.pdbx_strand_id
1 'polypeptide(L)'
;MPKWRDAALLGLIAVLLLGATVTRPNLVLVTGRGLLFPNGTVAAPSIAAASDPATGFYFPAVGQMTWVINSSRRVSLISTDFRFAADQQMGWSDTSGNAESTLDTTLVRSGVGIVGSNSGAKAFSMNQIQGNGALAISVLDPLQFDEESTPTGVANKAILYADDSAGKTRLMVIFGSGVAQQIAIEP
;
A
#
# COMPACT_ATOMS: atom_id res chain seq x y z
N MET A 1 56.96 10.26 51.06
CA MET A 1 55.64 10.77 50.61
C MET A 1 55.06 9.77 49.62
N PRO A 2 53.79 9.33 49.75
CA PRO A 2 53.32 8.10 49.11
C PRO A 2 53.03 8.27 47.61
N LYS A 3 53.71 7.46 46.77
CA LYS A 3 53.61 7.34 45.30
C LYS A 3 52.22 6.95 44.76
N TRP A 4 51.24 6.77 45.62
CA TRP A 4 49.90 6.29 45.28
C TRP A 4 48.98 7.39 44.74
N ARG A 5 49.32 8.67 44.98
CA ARG A 5 48.56 9.82 44.48
C ARG A 5 48.74 10.04 42.97
N ASP A 6 49.90 9.68 42.44
CA ASP A 6 50.21 9.87 41.02
C ASP A 6 49.57 8.78 40.15
N ALA A 7 49.47 7.54 40.64
CA ALA A 7 48.83 6.44 39.91
C ALA A 7 47.32 6.64 39.74
N ALA A 8 46.63 7.19 40.74
CA ALA A 8 45.21 7.50 40.66
C ALA A 8 44.94 8.68 39.70
N LEU A 9 45.82 9.69 39.71
CA LEU A 9 45.74 10.84 38.80
C LEU A 9 46.05 10.43 37.34
N LEU A 10 47.05 9.56 37.14
CA LEU A 10 47.37 8.98 35.83
C LEU A 10 46.27 8.05 35.31
N GLY A 11 45.60 7.29 36.17
CA GLY A 11 44.43 6.50 35.81
C GLY A 11 43.23 7.36 35.41
N LEU A 12 42.98 8.45 36.15
CA LEU A 12 41.91 9.40 35.83
C LEU A 12 42.19 10.18 34.53
N ILE A 13 43.44 10.57 34.30
CA ILE A 13 43.88 11.23 33.07
C ILE A 13 43.86 10.25 31.89
N ALA A 14 44.23 8.97 32.07
CA ALA A 14 44.14 7.96 31.03
C ALA A 14 42.68 7.66 30.64
N VAL A 15 41.74 7.66 31.58
CA VAL A 15 40.29 7.53 31.29
C VAL A 15 39.74 8.78 30.58
N LEU A 16 40.31 9.97 30.85
CA LEU A 16 39.96 11.20 30.13
C LEU A 16 40.61 11.32 28.73
N LEU A 17 41.81 10.77 28.52
CA LEU A 17 42.59 10.89 27.27
C LEU A 17 42.46 9.70 26.31
N LEU A 18 42.19 8.47 26.78
CA LEU A 18 41.79 7.34 25.93
C LEU A 18 40.30 7.43 25.62
N GLY A 19 39.94 8.49 24.88
CA GLY A 19 38.78 8.53 24.01
C GLY A 19 37.51 7.90 24.57
N ALA A 20 36.86 8.58 25.51
CA ALA A 20 35.42 8.72 25.38
C ALA A 20 35.16 9.49 24.07
N THR A 21 35.36 8.82 22.94
CA THR A 21 34.73 9.22 21.69
C THR A 21 33.28 8.82 21.88
N VAL A 22 32.55 9.62 22.66
CA VAL A 22 31.12 9.74 22.44
C VAL A 22 31.05 10.40 21.06
N THR A 23 31.04 9.60 20.00
CA THR A 23 30.50 10.05 18.72
C THR A 23 29.04 10.40 18.99
N ARG A 24 28.79 11.61 19.47
CA ARG A 24 27.49 12.25 19.32
C ARG A 24 27.42 12.55 17.83
N PRO A 25 26.63 11.84 17.00
CA PRO A 25 26.67 12.08 15.57
C PRO A 25 26.19 13.51 15.28
N ASN A 26 27.17 14.36 14.98
CA ASN A 26 27.22 15.35 13.92
C ASN A 26 25.87 15.71 13.28
N LEU A 27 25.20 16.73 13.82
CA LEU A 27 24.31 17.55 13.02
C LEU A 27 25.18 18.36 12.05
N VAL A 28 25.30 17.91 10.81
CA VAL A 28 26.06 18.64 9.77
C VAL A 28 25.12 19.65 9.11
N LEU A 29 25.24 20.91 9.52
CA LEU A 29 24.61 22.06 8.89
C LEU A 29 25.57 22.61 7.83
N VAL A 30 25.22 22.48 6.55
CA VAL A 30 26.03 23.03 5.46
C VAL A 30 25.40 24.34 5.00
N THR A 31 26.10 25.46 5.16
CA THR A 31 25.60 26.78 4.72
C THR A 31 25.22 26.75 3.23
N GLY A 32 24.01 27.20 2.90
CA GLY A 32 23.47 27.15 1.53
C GLY A 32 22.94 25.79 1.08
N ARG A 33 22.99 24.76 1.94
CA ARG A 33 22.33 23.47 1.76
C ARG A 33 21.44 23.17 2.96
N GLY A 34 20.57 22.17 2.83
CA GLY A 34 19.74 21.68 3.94
C GLY A 34 20.53 20.81 4.91
N LEU A 35 19.82 20.22 5.87
CA LEU A 35 20.34 19.17 6.71
C LEU A 35 20.67 17.93 5.86
N LEU A 36 21.91 17.45 5.95
CA LEU A 36 22.38 16.29 5.21
C LEU A 36 22.55 15.11 6.16
N PHE A 37 22.01 13.96 5.76
CA PHE A 37 22.18 12.70 6.47
C PHE A 37 23.00 11.72 5.61
N PRO A 38 23.84 10.87 6.21
CA PRO A 38 24.49 9.80 5.47
C PRO A 38 23.47 8.79 4.94
N ASN A 39 23.88 8.01 3.93
CA ASN A 39 23.09 6.85 3.51
C ASN A 39 22.87 5.91 4.69
N GLY A 40 21.65 5.40 4.81
CA GLY A 40 21.28 4.47 5.87
C GLY A 40 21.09 3.05 5.33
N THR A 41 20.70 2.15 6.22
CA THR A 41 20.34 0.78 5.90
C THR A 41 18.96 0.45 6.45
N VAL A 42 18.44 -0.73 6.10
CA VAL A 42 17.18 -1.23 6.64
C VAL A 42 17.23 -1.35 8.18
N ALA A 43 18.35 -1.80 8.76
CA ALA A 43 18.48 -1.97 10.21
C ALA A 43 18.94 -0.69 10.95
N ALA A 44 19.42 0.32 10.21
CA ALA A 44 19.93 1.58 10.74
C ALA A 44 19.59 2.72 9.77
N PRO A 45 18.35 3.23 9.78
CA PRO A 45 17.94 4.30 8.91
C PRO A 45 18.64 5.62 9.28
N SER A 46 18.77 6.51 8.29
CA SER A 46 19.43 7.82 8.43
C SER A 46 18.76 8.73 9.46
N ILE A 47 17.44 8.60 9.62
CA ILE A 47 16.61 9.30 10.60
C ILE A 47 15.76 8.24 11.32
N ALA A 48 15.89 8.17 12.64
CA ALA A 48 15.17 7.21 13.49
C ALA A 48 14.80 7.84 14.84
N ALA A 49 13.83 7.24 15.54
CA ALA A 49 13.63 7.50 16.95
C ALA A 49 14.71 6.77 17.78
N ALA A 50 15.25 7.41 18.82
CA ALA A 50 16.28 6.79 19.66
C ALA A 50 15.78 5.53 20.40
N SER A 51 14.48 5.47 20.72
CA SER A 51 13.83 4.32 21.36
C SER A 51 13.51 3.17 20.41
N ASP A 52 13.47 3.43 19.10
CA ASP A 52 13.28 2.42 18.06
C ASP A 52 14.21 2.74 16.87
N PRO A 53 15.50 2.41 17.01
CA PRO A 53 16.50 2.73 16.00
C PRO A 53 16.30 1.95 14.70
N ALA A 54 15.37 1.00 14.63
CA ALA A 54 15.08 0.19 13.46
C ALA A 54 13.88 0.70 12.63
N THR A 55 13.23 1.77 13.09
CA THR A 55 12.10 2.42 12.43
C THR A 55 12.44 3.85 12.04
N GLY A 56 12.16 4.22 10.80
CA GLY A 56 12.38 5.56 10.32
C GLY A 56 12.54 5.66 8.81
N PHE A 57 13.46 6.53 8.39
CA PHE A 57 13.63 6.94 7.01
C PHE A 57 15.11 6.97 6.62
N TYR A 58 15.43 6.53 5.39
CA TYR A 58 16.81 6.55 4.93
C TYR A 58 16.96 6.67 3.42
N PHE A 59 18.19 7.03 3.03
CA PHE A 59 18.65 7.09 1.66
C PHE A 59 19.51 5.85 1.38
N PRO A 60 19.02 4.81 0.67
CA PRO A 60 19.82 3.61 0.38
C PRO A 60 20.95 3.89 -0.62
N ALA A 61 20.69 4.78 -1.57
CA ALA A 61 21.58 5.19 -2.63
C ALA A 61 21.14 6.57 -3.17
N VAL A 62 21.93 7.14 -4.08
CA VAL A 62 21.59 8.39 -4.77
C VAL A 62 20.26 8.21 -5.52
N GLY A 63 19.36 9.20 -5.38
CA GLY A 63 18.06 9.21 -6.07
C GLY A 63 17.03 8.22 -5.52
N GLN A 64 17.25 7.71 -4.30
CA GLN A 64 16.35 6.78 -3.64
C GLN A 64 16.06 7.20 -2.21
N MET A 65 14.87 6.84 -1.76
CA MET A 65 14.32 7.29 -0.50
C MET A 65 13.36 6.22 0.04
N THR A 66 13.54 5.79 1.28
CA THR A 66 12.84 4.63 1.83
C THR A 66 12.33 4.86 3.24
N TRP A 67 11.11 4.39 3.51
CA TRP A 67 10.56 4.21 4.86
C TRP A 67 10.70 2.76 5.32
N VAL A 68 11.14 2.60 6.56
CA VAL A 68 11.37 1.31 7.22
C VAL A 68 10.65 1.29 8.58
N ILE A 69 10.04 0.17 8.91
CA ILE A 69 9.43 -0.08 10.21
C ILE A 69 9.92 -1.43 10.70
N ASN A 70 10.49 -1.47 11.91
CA ASN A 70 11.02 -2.69 12.53
C ASN A 70 11.93 -3.51 11.59
N SER A 71 12.96 -2.87 11.05
CA SER A 71 13.92 -3.49 10.11
C SER A 71 13.28 -4.08 8.84
N SER A 72 12.10 -3.61 8.41
CA SER A 72 11.43 -4.04 7.19
C SER A 72 11.06 -2.85 6.31
N ARG A 73 11.53 -2.85 5.05
CA ARG A 73 11.21 -1.82 4.07
C ARG A 73 9.71 -1.87 3.77
N ARG A 74 8.99 -0.77 3.99
CA ARG A 74 7.53 -0.69 3.75
C ARG A 74 7.22 0.01 2.43
N VAL A 75 7.87 1.14 2.21
CA VAL A 75 7.61 2.01 1.06
C VAL A 75 8.93 2.59 0.55
N SER A 76 9.09 2.74 -0.76
CA SER A 76 10.26 3.37 -1.37
C SER A 76 9.89 4.23 -2.56
N LEU A 77 10.46 5.43 -2.61
CA LEU A 77 10.53 6.28 -3.78
C LEU A 77 11.91 6.08 -4.40
N ILE A 78 11.92 5.65 -5.66
CA ILE A 78 13.14 5.53 -6.45
C ILE A 78 13.01 6.42 -7.68
N SER A 79 14.06 6.52 -8.49
CA SER A 79 14.08 7.40 -9.66
C SER A 79 12.97 7.15 -10.69
N THR A 80 12.41 5.94 -10.72
CA THR A 80 11.37 5.55 -11.68
C THR A 80 9.98 5.44 -11.07
N ASP A 81 9.88 5.02 -9.80
CA ASP A 81 8.62 4.53 -9.25
C ASP A 81 8.44 4.86 -7.77
N PHE A 82 7.18 4.87 -7.35
CA PHE A 82 6.75 4.69 -5.98
C PHE A 82 6.39 3.22 -5.74
N ARG A 83 6.99 2.58 -4.73
CA ARG A 83 6.88 1.12 -4.50
C ARG A 83 6.42 0.81 -3.08
N PHE A 84 5.53 -0.17 -2.98
CA PHE A 84 5.13 -0.83 -1.75
C PHE A 84 5.83 -2.19 -1.64
N ALA A 85 6.11 -2.65 -0.42
CA ALA A 85 6.49 -4.05 -0.20
C ALA A 85 5.33 -5.01 -0.51
N ALA A 86 5.68 -6.27 -0.76
CA ALA A 86 4.79 -7.31 -1.29
C ALA A 86 3.51 -7.54 -0.45
N ASP A 87 3.54 -7.27 0.83
CA ASP A 87 2.48 -7.50 1.83
C ASP A 87 1.82 -6.19 2.30
N GLN A 88 2.06 -5.08 1.61
CA GLN A 88 1.53 -3.78 1.99
C GLN A 88 0.35 -3.38 1.12
N GLN A 89 -0.50 -2.52 1.69
CA GLN A 89 -1.70 -1.99 1.06
C GLN A 89 -1.83 -0.50 1.36
N MET A 90 -2.60 0.21 0.54
CA MET A 90 -3.07 1.55 0.85
C MET A 90 -4.50 1.43 1.38
N GLY A 91 -4.85 2.13 2.46
CA GLY A 91 -6.17 1.98 3.08
C GLY A 91 -6.71 3.25 3.71
N TRP A 92 -8.02 3.25 3.90
CA TRP A 92 -8.79 4.27 4.60
C TRP A 92 -9.69 3.62 5.63
N SER A 93 -9.80 4.25 6.79
CA SER A 93 -10.73 3.88 7.86
C SER A 93 -11.81 4.97 8.04
N ASP A 94 -13.03 4.53 8.34
CA ASP A 94 -14.22 5.31 8.64
C ASP A 94 -14.27 5.71 10.11
N THR A 95 -13.51 5.00 10.94
CA THR A 95 -13.55 5.14 12.39
C THR A 95 -12.75 6.38 12.77
N SER A 96 -13.48 7.50 12.81
CA SER A 96 -13.09 8.84 13.25
C SER A 96 -11.59 9.04 13.54
N GLY A 97 -10.81 9.22 12.47
CA GLY A 97 -9.47 9.82 12.54
C GLY A 97 -8.32 8.90 12.99
N ASN A 98 -8.53 7.60 13.18
CA ASN A 98 -7.45 6.67 13.47
C ASN A 98 -7.10 5.80 12.24
N ALA A 99 -5.98 6.07 11.59
CA ALA A 99 -5.50 5.30 10.44
C ALA A 99 -5.11 3.84 10.79
N GLU A 100 -4.93 3.54 12.08
CA GLU A 100 -4.56 2.20 12.57
C GLU A 100 -5.78 1.34 12.92
N SER A 101 -7.01 1.85 12.76
CA SER A 101 -8.22 1.05 12.97
C SER A 101 -8.49 0.11 11.79
N THR A 102 -9.56 -0.70 11.89
CA THR A 102 -10.06 -1.47 10.75
C THR A 102 -10.22 -0.58 9.53
N LEU A 103 -9.73 -1.06 8.38
CA LEU A 103 -9.76 -0.35 7.10
C LEU A 103 -11.03 -0.76 6.36
N ASP A 104 -11.85 0.20 5.96
CA ASP A 104 -13.11 -0.04 5.24
C ASP A 104 -12.90 -0.15 3.75
N THR A 105 -11.87 0.53 3.24
CA THR A 105 -11.48 0.48 1.83
C THR A 105 -9.97 0.38 1.74
N THR A 106 -9.49 -0.52 0.89
CA THR A 106 -8.05 -0.68 0.63
C THR A 106 -7.79 -0.92 -0.85
N LEU A 107 -6.65 -0.44 -1.33
CA LEU A 107 -6.04 -0.85 -2.58
C LEU A 107 -4.98 -1.92 -2.27
N VAL A 108 -5.23 -3.13 -2.75
CA VAL A 108 -4.40 -4.31 -2.50
C VAL A 108 -3.96 -4.94 -3.82
N ARG A 109 -2.87 -5.72 -3.77
CA ARG A 109 -2.51 -6.62 -4.88
C ARG A 109 -2.82 -8.06 -4.48
N SER A 110 -3.26 -8.88 -5.42
CA SER A 110 -3.34 -10.33 -5.24
C SER A 110 -1.95 -10.97 -5.32
N GLY A 111 -1.85 -12.24 -4.91
CA GLY A 111 -0.63 -13.03 -5.06
C GLY A 111 -0.13 -13.11 -6.51
N VAL A 112 -1.04 -13.02 -7.49
CA VAL A 112 -0.74 -13.03 -8.93
C VAL A 112 -0.53 -11.63 -9.52
N GLY A 113 -0.52 -10.57 -8.71
CA GLY A 113 -0.18 -9.21 -9.15
C GLY A 113 -1.35 -8.39 -9.70
N ILE A 114 -2.59 -8.81 -9.50
CA ILE A 114 -3.78 -8.03 -9.86
C ILE A 114 -4.04 -7.00 -8.77
N VAL A 115 -4.19 -5.72 -9.12
CA VAL A 115 -4.57 -4.67 -8.17
C VAL A 115 -6.09 -4.59 -8.08
N GLY A 116 -6.62 -4.59 -6.86
CA GLY A 116 -8.04 -4.55 -6.57
C GLY A 116 -8.38 -3.66 -5.38
N SER A 117 -9.66 -3.31 -5.28
CA SER A 117 -10.23 -2.68 -4.09
C SER A 117 -10.79 -3.78 -3.19
N ASN A 118 -10.45 -3.77 -1.89
CA ASN A 118 -11.14 -4.57 -0.88
C ASN A 118 -11.96 -3.61 0.00
N SER A 119 -13.26 -3.86 0.10
CA SER A 119 -14.20 -3.17 0.99
C SER A 119 -15.16 -4.19 1.61
N GLY A 120 -15.49 -3.98 2.88
CA GLY A 120 -16.23 -4.95 3.72
C GLY A 120 -17.66 -5.27 3.25
N ALA A 121 -18.18 -4.59 2.23
CA ALA A 121 -19.58 -4.70 1.81
C ALA A 121 -19.81 -4.98 0.30
N LYS A 122 -18.81 -5.54 -0.40
CA LYS A 122 -18.73 -5.85 -1.86
C LYS A 122 -17.86 -4.85 -2.62
N ALA A 123 -16.66 -5.30 -2.97
CA ALA A 123 -15.64 -4.48 -3.61
C ALA A 123 -15.33 -4.98 -5.02
N PHE A 124 -16.02 -4.38 -5.99
CA PHE A 124 -15.55 -3.92 -7.31
C PHE A 124 -16.79 -3.36 -8.04
N SER A 125 -17.26 -2.16 -7.66
CA SER A 125 -18.31 -1.49 -8.44
C SER A 125 -17.65 -0.65 -9.52
N MET A 126 -17.57 -1.16 -10.74
CA MET A 126 -17.36 -0.33 -11.93
C MET A 126 -18.66 0.46 -12.21
N ASN A 127 -19.09 1.29 -11.26
CA ASN A 127 -20.38 1.99 -11.36
C ASN A 127 -20.35 3.14 -12.40
N GLN A 128 -19.17 3.55 -12.85
CA GLN A 128 -18.99 4.55 -13.89
C GLN A 128 -17.79 4.23 -14.76
N ILE A 129 -18.04 3.64 -15.93
CA ILE A 129 -17.22 3.97 -17.10
C ILE A 129 -17.83 5.26 -17.66
N GLN A 130 -17.57 6.39 -16.99
CA GLN A 130 -17.89 7.70 -17.56
C GLN A 130 -16.75 8.11 -18.47
N GLY A 131 -16.75 7.50 -19.64
CA GLY A 131 -15.90 7.85 -20.76
C GLY A 131 -16.51 7.22 -21.99
N ASN A 132 -16.50 7.94 -23.11
CA ASN A 132 -17.07 7.56 -24.40
C ASN A 132 -16.34 6.37 -25.07
N GLY A 133 -15.87 5.40 -24.29
CA GLY A 133 -15.12 4.22 -24.71
C GLY A 133 -15.83 2.95 -24.28
N ALA A 134 -15.95 1.99 -25.20
CA ALA A 134 -16.53 0.69 -24.93
C ALA A 134 -15.80 0.00 -23.77
N LEU A 135 -16.56 -0.70 -22.93
CA LEU A 135 -16.02 -1.61 -21.93
C LEU A 135 -15.39 -2.82 -22.62
N ALA A 136 -14.07 -2.85 -22.73
CA ALA A 136 -13.33 -4.00 -23.22
C ALA A 136 -12.99 -4.93 -22.04
N ILE A 137 -13.78 -5.99 -21.85
CA ILE A 137 -13.50 -7.06 -20.90
C ILE A 137 -12.73 -8.16 -21.64
N SER A 138 -11.42 -8.27 -21.37
CA SER A 138 -10.59 -9.39 -21.85
C SER A 138 -10.43 -10.39 -20.72
N VAL A 139 -11.17 -11.48 -20.78
CA VAL A 139 -11.09 -12.59 -19.81
C VAL A 139 -10.44 -13.81 -20.48
N LEU A 140 -9.50 -14.44 -19.76
CA LEU A 140 -8.86 -15.70 -20.17
C LEU A 140 -9.72 -16.92 -19.81
N ASP A 141 -10.57 -16.77 -18.79
CA ASP A 141 -11.55 -17.74 -18.32
C ASP A 141 -12.97 -17.29 -18.72
N PRO A 142 -14.00 -18.15 -18.62
CA PRO A 142 -15.38 -17.75 -18.91
C PRO A 142 -15.79 -16.52 -18.09
N LEU A 143 -16.40 -15.54 -18.75
CA LEU A 143 -17.09 -14.46 -18.07
C LEU A 143 -18.30 -15.06 -17.34
N GLN A 144 -18.17 -15.29 -16.03
CA GLN A 144 -19.23 -15.82 -15.19
C GLN A 144 -20.09 -14.68 -14.67
N PHE A 145 -21.39 -14.74 -14.95
CA PHE A 145 -22.40 -13.93 -14.30
C PHE A 145 -23.01 -14.78 -13.18
N ASP A 146 -22.96 -14.31 -11.94
CA ASP A 146 -23.70 -14.94 -10.85
C ASP A 146 -25.20 -14.66 -11.02
N GLU A 147 -26.04 -15.62 -10.67
CA GLU A 147 -27.49 -15.53 -10.82
C GLU A 147 -28.05 -14.32 -10.08
N GLU A 148 -28.81 -13.50 -10.78
CA GLU A 148 -29.64 -12.46 -10.17
C GLU A 148 -31.10 -12.78 -10.46
N SER A 149 -31.89 -12.94 -9.40
CA SER A 149 -33.33 -13.21 -9.48
C SER A 149 -34.01 -12.17 -10.39
N THR A 150 -34.97 -12.63 -11.22
CA THR A 150 -35.65 -11.81 -12.25
C THR A 150 -35.96 -10.39 -11.78
N PRO A 151 -35.32 -9.35 -12.35
CA PRO A 151 -35.57 -7.98 -11.97
C PRO A 151 -36.99 -7.55 -12.36
N THR A 152 -37.72 -6.93 -11.44
CA THR A 152 -39.04 -6.35 -11.73
C THR A 152 -38.96 -4.82 -11.78
N GLY A 153 -39.46 -4.22 -12.86
CA GLY A 153 -40.00 -2.85 -12.83
C GLY A 153 -39.06 -1.64 -12.89
N VAL A 154 -38.00 -1.60 -13.71
CA VAL A 154 -37.14 -0.40 -13.83
C VAL A 154 -37.32 0.35 -15.14
N ALA A 155 -38.19 1.36 -15.16
CA ALA A 155 -38.39 2.25 -16.31
C ALA A 155 -37.05 2.75 -16.88
N ASN A 156 -36.87 2.64 -18.20
CA ASN A 156 -35.70 3.08 -18.98
C ASN A 156 -34.35 2.37 -18.70
N LYS A 157 -34.34 1.14 -18.17
CA LYS A 157 -33.13 0.32 -18.07
C LYS A 157 -33.22 -0.94 -18.93
N ALA A 158 -32.07 -1.46 -19.36
CA ALA A 158 -31.94 -2.79 -19.93
C ALA A 158 -31.05 -3.61 -19.00
N ILE A 159 -31.47 -4.81 -18.62
CA ILE A 159 -30.70 -5.71 -17.76
C ILE A 159 -30.42 -6.99 -18.53
N LEU A 160 -29.14 -7.29 -18.75
CA LEU A 160 -28.71 -8.58 -19.29
C LEU A 160 -28.61 -9.58 -18.12
N TYR A 161 -29.23 -10.75 -18.27
CA TYR A 161 -29.22 -11.79 -17.25
C TYR A 161 -29.24 -13.17 -17.90
N ALA A 162 -28.87 -14.19 -17.12
CA ALA A 162 -29.03 -15.59 -17.49
C ALA A 162 -30.35 -16.12 -16.93
N ASP A 163 -31.20 -16.72 -17.77
CA ASP A 163 -32.44 -17.38 -17.36
C ASP A 163 -32.31 -18.90 -17.52
N ASP A 164 -32.67 -19.65 -16.49
CA ASP A 164 -32.60 -21.11 -16.42
C ASP A 164 -33.97 -21.80 -16.23
N SER A 165 -35.06 -21.03 -16.21
CA SER A 165 -36.43 -21.50 -15.91
C SER A 165 -37.02 -22.55 -16.88
N ALA A 166 -36.29 -22.91 -17.95
CA ALA A 166 -36.67 -23.91 -18.95
C ALA A 166 -35.62 -25.02 -19.17
N GLY A 167 -34.72 -25.24 -18.20
CA GLY A 167 -33.72 -26.32 -18.25
C GLY A 167 -32.54 -26.08 -19.21
N LYS A 168 -32.41 -24.84 -19.72
CA LYS A 168 -31.26 -24.36 -20.49
C LYS A 168 -30.96 -22.92 -20.06
N THR A 169 -29.68 -22.59 -19.89
CA THR A 169 -29.24 -21.21 -19.67
C THR A 169 -29.41 -20.40 -20.96
N ARG A 170 -30.20 -19.33 -20.91
CA ARG A 170 -30.41 -18.39 -22.03
C ARG A 170 -29.90 -17.02 -21.65
N LEU A 171 -29.22 -16.35 -22.57
CA LEU A 171 -28.90 -14.93 -22.41
C LEU A 171 -30.14 -14.10 -22.73
N MET A 172 -30.64 -13.41 -21.73
CA MET A 172 -31.86 -12.60 -21.80
C MET A 172 -31.52 -11.13 -21.59
N VAL A 173 -32.32 -10.25 -22.17
CA VAL A 173 -32.37 -8.82 -21.83
C VAL A 173 -33.79 -8.46 -21.42
N ILE A 174 -33.97 -7.82 -20.27
CA ILE A 174 -35.26 -7.23 -19.87
C ILE A 174 -35.16 -5.71 -19.97
N PHE A 175 -36.09 -5.12 -20.71
CA PHE A 175 -36.22 -3.67 -20.80
C PHE A 175 -37.15 -3.15 -19.71
N GLY A 176 -37.06 -1.87 -19.39
CA GLY A 176 -37.87 -1.24 -18.34
C GLY A 176 -39.40 -1.31 -18.52
N SER A 177 -39.85 -1.75 -19.68
CA SER A 177 -41.25 -2.12 -19.98
C SER A 177 -41.66 -3.49 -19.43
N GLY A 178 -40.75 -4.26 -18.83
CA GLY A 178 -41.00 -5.56 -18.21
C GLY A 178 -40.98 -6.75 -19.16
N VAL A 179 -40.77 -6.54 -20.47
CA VAL A 179 -40.66 -7.64 -21.45
C VAL A 179 -39.21 -8.14 -21.49
N ALA A 180 -39.02 -9.41 -21.17
CA ALA A 180 -37.77 -10.12 -21.39
C ALA A 180 -37.70 -10.63 -22.84
N GLN A 181 -36.60 -10.32 -23.53
CA GLN A 181 -36.28 -10.84 -24.85
C GLN A 181 -35.03 -11.72 -24.75
N GLN A 182 -35.08 -12.87 -25.43
CA GLN A 182 -33.89 -13.68 -25.61
C GLN A 182 -32.98 -13.01 -26.64
N ILE A 183 -31.71 -12.82 -26.30
CA ILE A 183 -30.71 -12.42 -27.29
C ILE A 183 -30.42 -13.66 -28.15
N ALA A 184 -30.83 -13.61 -29.41
CA ALA A 184 -30.57 -14.70 -30.34
C ALA A 184 -29.05 -14.86 -30.53
N ILE A 185 -28.55 -16.08 -30.30
CA ILE A 185 -27.21 -16.47 -30.70
C ILE A 185 -27.42 -17.31 -31.96
N GLU A 186 -27.26 -16.69 -33.14
CA GLU A 186 -27.19 -17.47 -34.38
C GLU A 186 -25.90 -18.29 -34.37
N PRO A 187 -25.93 -19.57 -34.80
CA PRO A 187 -24.73 -20.39 -34.98
C PRO A 187 -23.76 -19.83 -36.03
#